data_AF-A0A4D4JHZ6-F1
#
_entry.id   AF-A0A4D4JHZ6-F1
#
_cell.length_a   1.000
_cell.length_b   1.000
_cell.length_c   1.000
_cell.angle_alpha   90.00
_cell.angle_beta   90.00
_cell.angle_gamma   90.00
#
_symmetry.space_group_name_H-M   'P 1'
#
loop_
_entity.id
_entity.type
_entity.pdbx_description
1 polymer ?
#
loop_
_entity_poly.entity_id
_entity_poly.type
_entity_poly.pdbx_seq_one_letter_code
_entity_poly.pdbx_strand_id
1 'polypeptide(L)'
;MAREYDVQLLESVAVRRNRMRESLLWGRDRRERATMDNVKRLGVSVVLAAVACAGCVGWSFLQHALAQQNHQQSPFPVPAVTR
;
A
#
# COMPACT_ATOMS: atom_id res chain seq x y z
N MET A 1 -29.91 26.74 33.27
CA MET A 1 -30.73 25.54 33.51
C MET A 1 -31.01 24.75 32.22
N ALA A 2 -31.55 25.35 31.14
CA ALA A 2 -31.82 24.62 29.88
C ALA A 2 -30.56 24.27 29.07
N ARG A 3 -29.52 25.12 29.15
CA ARG A 3 -28.27 24.94 28.40
C ARG A 3 -27.45 23.75 28.88
N GLU A 4 -27.47 23.47 30.17
CA GLU A 4 -26.74 22.34 30.78
C GLU A 4 -27.36 20.99 30.37
N TYR A 5 -28.68 20.95 30.15
CA TYR A 5 -29.39 19.77 29.62
C TYR A 5 -29.01 19.47 28.17
N ASP A 6 -28.95 20.49 27.31
CA ASP A 6 -28.53 20.31 25.91
C ASP A 6 -27.08 19.84 25.81
N VAL A 7 -26.21 20.35 26.67
CA VAL A 7 -24.81 19.90 26.74
C VAL A 7 -24.72 18.44 27.19
N GLN A 8 -25.49 18.02 28.20
CA GLN A 8 -25.54 16.61 28.62
C GLN A 8 -26.08 15.68 27.51
N LEU A 9 -27.08 16.14 26.75
CA LEU A 9 -27.62 15.41 25.61
C LEU A 9 -26.57 15.25 24.50
N LEU A 10 -25.87 16.32 24.14
CA LEU A 10 -24.82 16.30 23.12
C LEU A 10 -23.67 15.37 23.50
N GLU A 11 -23.22 15.40 24.76
CA GLU A 11 -22.16 14.51 25.25
C GLU A 11 -22.61 13.04 25.21
N SER A 12 -23.85 12.74 25.62
CA SER A 12 -24.38 11.37 25.60
C SER A 12 -24.50 10.80 24.18
N VAL A 13 -24.95 11.60 23.22
CA VAL A 13 -25.11 11.20 21.81
C VAL A 13 -23.74 11.08 21.14
N ALA A 14 -22.79 11.96 21.45
CA ALA A 14 -21.43 11.89 20.96
C ALA A 14 -20.75 10.58 21.41
N VAL A 15 -20.88 10.20 22.68
CA VAL A 15 -20.33 8.94 23.21
C VAL A 15 -20.97 7.72 22.56
N ARG A 16 -22.31 7.71 22.39
CA ARG A 16 -23.01 6.60 21.74
C ARG A 16 -22.63 6.45 20.27
N ARG A 17 -22.52 7.57 19.55
CA ARG A 17 -22.04 7.58 18.16
C ARG A 17 -20.59 7.12 18.06
N ASN A 18 -19.74 7.55 18.99
CA ASN A 18 -18.33 7.15 19.02
C ASN A 18 -18.18 5.65 19.27
N ARG A 19 -18.89 5.09 20.26
CA ARG A 19 -18.92 3.63 20.49
C ARG A 19 -19.46 2.84 19.31
N MET A 20 -20.49 3.34 18.62
CA MET A 20 -21.01 2.70 17.40
C MET A 20 -19.99 2.75 16.26
N ARG A 21 -19.33 3.90 16.03
CA ARG A 21 -18.27 4.03 15.03
C ARG A 21 -17.10 3.12 15.36
N GLU A 22 -16.72 3.02 16.62
CA GLU A 22 -15.67 2.12 17.07
C GLU A 22 -16.06 0.66 16.81
N SER A 23 -17.31 0.28 17.07
CA SER A 23 -17.80 -1.07 16.77
C SER A 23 -17.93 -1.35 15.26
N LEU A 24 -18.24 -0.34 14.43
CA LEU A 24 -18.34 -0.49 12.98
C LEU A 24 -16.95 -0.59 12.33
N LEU A 25 -15.99 0.22 12.81
CA LEU A 25 -14.63 0.25 12.32
C LEU A 25 -13.78 -0.92 12.86
N TRP A 26 -14.03 -1.37 14.10
CA TRP A 26 -13.18 -2.34 14.81
C TRP A 26 -13.89 -3.57 15.37
N GLY A 27 -15.22 -3.73 15.24
CA GLY A 27 -15.96 -4.99 15.44
C GLY A 27 -15.59 -5.84 16.67
N ARG A 28 -16.13 -5.49 17.84
CA ARG A 28 -16.26 -6.30 19.08
C ARG A 28 -15.07 -7.23 19.43
N ASP A 29 -14.07 -6.64 20.07
CA ASP A 29 -13.02 -7.20 20.95
C ASP A 29 -12.05 -8.29 20.43
N ARG A 30 -12.46 -9.25 19.59
CA ARG A 30 -11.51 -10.22 18.98
C ARG A 30 -10.86 -9.70 17.72
N ARG A 31 -11.45 -8.68 17.11
CA ARG A 31 -10.95 -8.06 15.89
C ARG A 31 -9.98 -6.93 16.18
N GLU A 32 -9.92 -6.35 17.37
CA GLU A 32 -9.06 -5.20 17.65
C GLU A 32 -7.56 -5.52 17.45
N ARG A 33 -7.10 -6.66 18.00
CA ARG A 33 -5.74 -7.17 17.76
C ARG A 33 -5.51 -7.51 16.28
N ALA A 34 -6.47 -8.23 15.68
CA ALA A 34 -6.40 -8.61 14.27
C ALA A 34 -6.45 -7.40 13.34
N THR A 35 -7.10 -6.29 13.71
CA THR A 35 -7.24 -5.09 12.88
C THR A 35 -5.97 -4.27 12.94
N MET A 36 -5.31 -4.18 14.10
CA MET A 36 -3.98 -3.59 14.17
C MET A 36 -2.96 -4.40 13.34
N ASP A 37 -3.02 -5.72 13.41
CA ASP A 37 -2.19 -6.60 12.58
C ASP A 37 -2.52 -6.45 11.09
N ASN A 38 -3.79 -6.38 10.71
CA ASN A 38 -4.22 -6.20 9.32
C ASN A 38 -3.85 -4.81 8.80
N VAL A 39 -3.99 -3.74 9.60
CA VAL A 39 -3.57 -2.38 9.22
C VAL A 39 -2.05 -2.33 9.02
N LYS A 40 -1.28 -2.97 9.91
CA LYS A 40 0.17 -3.12 9.73
C LYS A 40 0.50 -3.91 8.47
N ARG A 41 -0.22 -5.01 8.20
CA ARG A 41 -0.06 -5.84 7.00
C ARG A 41 -0.43 -5.09 5.72
N LEU A 42 -1.46 -4.26 5.75
CA LEU A 42 -1.84 -3.35 4.66
C LEU A 42 -0.73 -2.32 4.42
N GLY A 43 -0.21 -1.68 5.46
CA GLY A 43 0.92 -0.75 5.35
C GLY A 43 2.14 -1.42 4.71
N VAL A 44 2.51 -2.63 5.17
CA VAL A 44 3.61 -3.40 4.58
C VAL A 44 3.33 -3.78 3.11
N SER A 45 2.09 -4.16 2.77
CA SER A 45 1.73 -4.48 1.39
C SER A 45 1.82 -3.27 0.45
N VAL A 46 1.46 -2.08 0.93
CA VAL A 46 1.56 -0.84 0.15
C VAL A 46 3.03 -0.50 -0.11
N VAL A 47 3.89 -0.65 0.90
CA VAL A 47 5.34 -0.47 0.74
C VAL A 47 5.91 -1.50 -0.24
N LEU A 48 5.55 -2.78 -0.11
CA LEU A 48 5.97 -3.83 -1.04
C LEU A 48 5.52 -3.55 -2.48
N ALA A 49 4.27 -3.11 -2.68
CA ALA A 49 3.75 -2.76 -4.00
C ALA A 49 4.49 -1.57 -4.61
N ALA A 50 4.81 -0.55 -3.81
CA ALA A 50 5.59 0.60 -4.25
C ALA A 50 7.02 0.19 -4.67
N VAL A 51 7.69 -0.63 -3.86
CA VAL A 51 9.02 -1.17 -4.17
C VAL A 51 8.98 -2.05 -5.41
N ALA A 52 7.96 -2.90 -5.57
CA ALA A 52 7.80 -3.75 -6.75
C ALA A 52 7.61 -2.92 -8.02
N CYS A 53 6.77 -1.89 -7.98
CA CYS A 53 6.63 -0.94 -9.09
C CYS A 53 7.96 -0.25 -9.42
N ALA A 54 8.65 0.30 -8.42
CA ALA A 54 9.94 0.96 -8.63
C ALA A 54 11.00 0.00 -9.20
N GLY A 55 11.04 -1.24 -8.71
CA GLY A 55 11.94 -2.29 -9.17
C GLY A 55 11.67 -2.71 -10.63
N CYS A 56 10.40 -2.90 -11.00
CA CYS A 56 10.02 -3.24 -12.38
C CYS A 56 10.44 -2.14 -13.38
N VAL A 57 10.23 -0.87 -13.03
CA VAL A 57 10.62 0.25 -13.90
C VAL A 57 12.15 0.34 -14.03
N GLY A 58 12.87 0.13 -12.93
CA GLY A 58 14.34 0.11 -12.95
C GLY A 58 14.92 -1.04 -13.81
N TRP A 59 14.33 -2.23 -13.72
CA TRP A 59 14.76 -3.39 -14.52
C TRP A 59 14.59 -3.16 -16.02
N SER A 60 13.47 -2.55 -16.42
CA SER A 60 13.21 -2.22 -17.82
C SER A 60 14.28 -1.29 -18.41
N PHE A 61 14.72 -0.30 -17.63
CA PHE A 61 15.78 0.63 -18.05
C PHE A 61 17.15 -0.05 -18.12
N LEU A 62 17.50 -0.86 -17.13
CA LEU A 62 18.77 -1.60 -17.11
C LEU A 62 18.89 -2.51 -18.34
N GLN A 63 17.83 -3.25 -18.67
CA GLN A 63 17.84 -4.17 -19.81
C GLN A 63 17.99 -3.45 -21.14
N HIS A 64 17.34 -2.29 -21.32
CA HIS A 64 17.52 -1.46 -22.52
C HIS A 64 18.95 -0.93 -22.65
N ALA A 65 19.53 -0.42 -21.55
CA ALA A 65 20.89 0.11 -21.56
C ALA A 65 21.93 -0.99 -21.85
N LEU A 66 21.75 -2.19 -21.28
CA LEU A 66 22.63 -3.34 -21.52
C LEU A 66 22.49 -3.88 -22.96
N ALA A 67 21.27 -3.94 -23.49
CA ALA A 67 21.04 -4.37 -24.87
C ALA A 67 21.71 -3.41 -25.86
N GLN A 68 21.55 -2.10 -25.66
CA GLN A 68 22.15 -1.08 -26.53
C GLN A 68 23.69 -1.15 -26.54
N GLN A 69 24.31 -1.41 -25.38
CA GLN A 69 25.76 -1.63 -25.30
C GLN A 69 26.22 -2.87 -26.07
N ASN A 70 25.49 -3.99 -25.98
CA ASN A 70 25.80 -5.20 -26.74
C ASN A 70 25.65 -5.00 -28.26
N HIS A 71 24.66 -4.21 -28.70
CA HIS A 71 24.48 -3.86 -30.11
C HIS A 71 25.61 -2.97 -30.64
N GLN A 72 26.13 -2.04 -29.83
CA GLN A 72 27.25 -1.17 -30.23
C GLN A 72 28.63 -1.84 -30.09
N GLN A 73 28.77 -2.84 -29.21
CA GLN A 73 29.96 -3.68 -29.08
C GLN A 73 30.05 -4.80 -30.12
N SER A 74 29.09 -4.89 -31.05
CA SER A 74 29.14 -5.78 -32.21
C SER A 74 29.41 -5.02 -33.53
N PRO A 75 30.61 -4.43 -33.76
CA PRO A 75 30.96 -3.81 -35.05
C PRO A 75 31.09 -4.77 -36.24
N PHE A 76 30.93 -6.08 -36.07
CA PHE A 76 31.04 -7.02 -37.17
C PHE A 76 29.83 -7.96 -37.22
N PRO A 77 28.95 -7.84 -38.24
CA PRO A 77 27.99 -8.88 -38.54
C PRO A 77 28.78 -10.10 -39.01
N VAL A 78 29.06 -11.04 -38.10
CA VAL A 78 29.47 -12.39 -38.51
C VAL A 78 28.22 -13.06 -39.09
N PRO A 79 28.16 -13.33 -40.40
CA PRO A 79 27.05 -14.07 -40.96
C PRO A 79 27.01 -15.44 -40.29
N ALA A 80 25.83 -15.79 -39.77
CA ALA A 80 25.56 -17.11 -39.27
C ALA A 80 25.87 -18.13 -40.38
N VAL A 81 26.99 -18.83 -40.25
CA VAL A 81 27.26 -20.05 -41.00
C VAL A 81 26.26 -21.07 -40.49
N THR A 82 25.20 -21.24 -41.27
CA THR A 82 24.30 -22.39 -41.24
C THR A 82 25.12 -23.66 -41.40
N ARG A 83 25.05 -24.54 -40.39
CA ARG A 83 25.31 -25.97 -40.54
C ARG A 83 24.36 -26.77 -39.65
#